data_AF-A0A1I2B1J0-F1
#
_entry.id   AF-A0A1I2B1J0-F1
#
_cell.length_a   1.000
_cell.length_b   1.000
_cell.length_c   1.000
_cell.angle_alpha   90.00
_cell.angle_beta   90.00
_cell.angle_gamma   90.00
#
_symmetry.space_group_name_H-M   'P 1'
#
loop_
_entity.id
_entity.type
_entity.pdbx_description
1 polymer ?
#
loop_
_entity_poly.entity_id
_entity_poly.type
_entity_poly.pdbx_seq_one_letter_code
_entity_poly.pdbx_strand_id
1 'polypeptide(L)' 'MSTTEVETMTARAVAFAPAPGRSRWSLAARCPFCGYTHLHSVHRWAGAPVVKAARCCPWRAYRVRVTTVDLTGGASDA' A
#
# COMPACT_ATOMS: atom_id res chain seq x y z
N MET A 1 23.24 6.94 -16.74
CA MET A 1 22.40 6.35 -15.67
C MET A 1 21.06 7.06 -15.72
N SER A 2 20.06 6.43 -16.33
CA SER A 2 18.71 7.00 -16.43
C SER A 2 18.09 6.95 -15.04
N THR A 3 17.91 8.11 -14.43
CA THR A 3 17.09 8.26 -13.23
C THR A 3 15.73 7.71 -13.59
N THR A 4 15.35 6.59 -12.99
CA THR A 4 13.97 6.13 -13.00
C THR A 4 13.18 7.27 -12.38
N GLU A 5 12.68 8.20 -13.20
CA GLU A 5 11.64 9.12 -12.78
C GLU A 5 10.54 8.20 -12.31
N VAL A 6 10.42 8.07 -11.00
CA VAL A 6 9.20 7.61 -10.38
C VAL A 6 8.20 8.69 -10.79
N GLU A 7 7.57 8.52 -11.96
CA GLU A 7 6.33 9.19 -12.29
C GLU A 7 5.54 9.12 -11.00
N THR A 8 5.34 10.28 -10.36
CA THR A 8 4.81 10.33 -9.00
C THR A 8 3.31 10.10 -9.09
N MET A 9 2.94 8.88 -9.49
CA MET A 9 1.58 8.40 -9.50
C MET A 9 1.21 8.11 -8.06
N THR A 10 0.17 8.79 -7.59
CA THR A 10 -0.35 8.60 -6.24
C THR A 10 -1.63 7.79 -6.31
N ALA A 11 -1.60 6.60 -5.72
CA ALA A 11 -2.79 5.80 -5.50
C ALA A 11 -3.40 6.14 -4.13
N ARG A 12 -4.73 6.05 -4.04
CA ARG A 12 -5.43 6.04 -2.75
C ARG A 12 -5.43 4.62 -2.18
N ALA A 13 -5.35 4.51 -0.86
CA ALA A 13 -5.45 3.23 -0.19
C ALA A 13 -6.21 3.29 1.14
N VAL A 14 -6.70 2.12 1.52
CA VAL A 14 -7.18 1.82 2.88
C VAL A 14 -6.07 1.08 3.62
N ALA A 15 -5.72 1.55 4.81
CA ALA A 15 -4.81 0.87 5.71
C ALA A 15 -5.60 0.00 6.69
N PHE A 16 -5.13 -1.22 6.94
CA PHE A 16 -5.71 -2.14 7.91
C PHE A 16 -4.72 -2.32 9.06
N ALA A 17 -5.19 -2.05 10.28
CA ALA A 17 -4.41 -2.27 11.49
C ALA A 17 -3.98 -3.75 11.58
N PRO A 18 -2.76 -4.02 12.04
CA PRO A 18 -2.35 -5.38 12.35
C PRO A 18 -3.25 -5.97 13.44
N ALA A 19 -3.50 -7.28 13.36
CA ALA A 19 -4.03 -8.03 14.50
C ALA A 19 -3.11 -7.86 15.73
N PRO A 20 -3.65 -7.98 16.96
CA PRO A 20 -2.85 -7.93 18.18
C PRO A 20 -1.62 -8.85 18.10
N GLY A 21 -0.46 -8.35 18.50
CA GLY A 21 0.82 -9.08 18.43
C GLY A 21 1.50 -9.08 17.05
N ARG A 22 0.88 -8.52 16.00
CA ARG A 22 1.53 -8.30 14.70
C ARG A 22 2.00 -6.85 14.56
N SER A 23 3.13 -6.66 13.87
CA SER A 23 3.69 -5.33 13.57
C SER A 23 3.45 -4.87 12.13
N ARG A 24 2.90 -5.77 11.29
CA ARG A 24 2.76 -5.56 9.86
C ARG A 24 1.35 -5.09 9.51
N TRP A 25 1.26 -3.89 8.96
CA TRP A 25 0.04 -3.33 8.38
C TRP A 25 -0.15 -3.83 6.95
N SER A 26 -1.40 -3.95 6.55
CA SER A 26 -1.79 -4.19 5.16
C SER A 26 -2.39 -2.93 4.55
N LEU A 27 -2.10 -2.66 3.28
CA LEU A 27 -2.65 -1.54 2.52
C LEU A 27 -3.32 -2.08 1.25
N ALA A 28 -4.61 -1.81 1.06
CA ALA A 28 -5.30 -2.06 -0.21
C ALA A 28 -5.27 -0.81 -1.06
N ALA A 29 -4.52 -0.84 -2.16
CA ALA A 29 -4.33 0.31 -3.06
C ALA A 29 -4.71 -0.05 -4.50
N ARG A 30 -5.51 0.79 -5.16
CA ARG A 30 -5.78 0.66 -6.60
C ARG A 30 -4.53 1.05 -7.39
N CYS A 31 -3.95 0.12 -8.13
CA CYS A 31 -2.76 0.36 -8.93
C CYS A 31 -3.10 1.29 -10.10
N PRO A 32 -2.33 2.38 -10.31
CA PRO A 32 -2.58 3.33 -11.39
C PRO A 32 -2.26 2.76 -12.77
N PHE A 33 -1.51 1.66 -12.87
CA PHE A 33 -1.09 1.08 -14.15
C PHE A 33 -2.08 0.06 -14.70
N CYS A 34 -2.57 -0.86 -13.87
CA CYS A 34 -3.49 -1.92 -14.29
C CYS A 34 -4.94 -1.69 -13.86
N GLY A 35 -5.20 -0.68 -13.01
CA GLY A 35 -6.53 -0.37 -12.51
C GLY A 35 -7.08 -1.31 -11.43
N TYR A 36 -6.38 -2.39 -11.08
CA TYR A 36 -6.79 -3.36 -10.05
C TYR A 36 -6.30 -2.97 -8.64
N THR A 37 -7.03 -3.41 -7.62
CA THR A 37 -6.62 -3.25 -6.21
C THR A 37 -5.62 -4.33 -5.82
N HIS A 38 -4.52 -3.93 -5.21
CA HIS A 38 -3.50 -4.85 -4.68
C HIS A 38 -3.27 -4.64 -3.20
N LEU A 39 -2.97 -5.73 -2.51
CA LEU A 39 -2.60 -5.73 -1.11
C LEU A 39 -1.08 -5.63 -0.93
N HIS A 40 -0.66 -4.68 -0.10
CA HIS A 40 0.73 -4.39 0.20
C HIS A 40 0.99 -4.46 1.70
N SER A 41 2.05 -5.16 2.11
CA SER A 41 2.47 -5.19 3.51
C SER A 41 3.46 -4.06 3.84
N VAL A 42 3.29 -3.36 4.96
CA VAL A 42 4.29 -2.43 5.52
C VAL A 42 4.58 -2.78 6.99
N HIS A 43 5.84 -2.77 7.38
CA HIS A 43 6.26 -3.07 8.75
C HIS A 43 6.12 -1.88 9.71
N ARG A 44 5.96 -0.66 9.17
CA ARG A 44 5.71 0.55 9.94
C ARG A 44 4.79 1.45 9.12
N TRP A 45 3.71 1.92 9.72
CA TRP A 45 2.84 2.94 9.15
C TRP A 45 2.96 4.19 10.04
N ALA A 46 3.33 5.31 9.43
CA ALA A 46 3.58 6.58 10.13
C ALA A 46 2.61 7.68 9.68
N GLY A 47 1.40 7.31 9.22
CA GLY A 47 0.42 8.27 8.68
C GLY A 47 0.81 8.94 7.36
N ALA A 48 2.01 8.68 6.84
CA ALA A 48 2.55 9.31 5.64
C ALA A 48 2.39 8.44 4.37
N PRO A 49 2.53 9.05 3.18
CA PRO A 49 2.58 8.30 1.93
C PRO A 49 3.75 7.32 1.90
N VAL A 50 3.53 6.11 1.37
CA VAL A 50 4.57 5.09 1.23
C VAL A 50 4.76 4.69 -0.24
N VAL A 51 5.97 4.37 -0.64
CA VAL A 51 6.26 3.89 -2.01
C VAL A 51 6.06 2.37 -2.08
N LYS A 52 5.35 1.91 -3.10
CA LYS A 52 5.02 0.49 -3.33
C LYS A 52 5.28 0.07 -4.76
N ALA A 53 5.88 -1.11 -4.93
CA ALA A 53 5.99 -1.74 -6.24
C ALA A 53 4.64 -2.31 -6.66
N ALA A 54 4.26 -2.13 -7.93
CA ALA A 54 3.02 -2.71 -8.45
C ALA A 54 3.19 -4.21 -8.65
N ARG A 55 2.29 -5.05 -8.11
CA ARG A 55 2.35 -6.51 -8.33
C ARG A 55 2.24 -6.88 -9.81
N CYS A 56 1.45 -6.13 -10.57
CA CYS A 56 1.30 -6.31 -12.02
C CYS A 56 2.51 -5.82 -12.83
N CYS A 57 3.34 -4.95 -12.24
CA CYS A 57 4.50 -4.33 -12.91
C CYS A 57 5.63 -4.16 -11.88
N PRO A 58 6.37 -5.23 -11.53
CA PRO A 58 7.34 -5.21 -10.44
C PRO A 58 8.52 -4.24 -10.67
N TRP A 59 8.75 -3.84 -11.92
CA TRP A 59 9.73 -2.80 -12.29
C TRP A 59 9.20 -1.36 -12.10
N ARG A 60 7.93 -1.17 -11.72
CA ARG A 60 7.32 0.14 -11.45
C ARG A 60 6.92 0.28 -9.99
N ALA A 61 7.10 1.49 -9.45
CA ALA A 61 6.66 1.86 -8.13
C ALA A 61 5.75 3.09 -8.15
N TYR A 62 4.86 3.21 -7.18
CA TYR A 62 3.94 4.33 -7.03
C TYR A 62 3.82 4.73 -5.56
N ARG A 63 3.48 6.00 -5.30
CA ARG A 63 3.20 6.47 -3.94
C ARG A 63 1.77 6.07 -3.59
N VAL A 64 1.57 5.68 -2.34
CA VAL A 64 0.26 5.36 -1.80
C VAL A 64 -0.04 6.37 -0.71
N ARG A 65 -1.11 7.14 -0.89
CA ARG A 65 -1.68 7.99 0.15
C ARG A 65 -2.83 7.25 0.81
N VAL A 66 -2.70 6.97 2.10
CA VAL A 66 -3.76 6.37 2.89
C VAL A 66 -4.85 7.43 3.11
N THR A 67 -6.08 7.10 2.74
CA THR A 67 -7.25 7.98 2.93
C THR A 67 -8.15 7.52 4.07
N THR A 68 -8.05 6.24 4.44
CA THR A 68 -8.89 5.61 5.46
C THR A 68 -8.06 4.58 6.20
N VAL A 69 -8.29 4.47 7.50
CA VAL A 69 -7.60 3.54 8.38
C VAL A 69 -8.66 2.71 9.09
N ASP A 70 -8.64 1.43 8.81
CA ASP A 70 -9.47 0.45 9.49
C ASP A 70 -8.71 -0.09 10.70
N LEU A 71 -9.21 0.26 11.89
CA LEU A 71 -8.65 -0.15 13.18
C LEU A 71 -9.32 -1.41 13.74
N THR A 72 -10.35 -1.97 13.09
CA THR A 72 -11.01 -3.18 13.59
C THR A 72 -10.14 -4.42 13.48
N GLY A 73 -8.90 -4.26 12.98
CA GLY A 73 -7.83 -5.22 13.14
C GLY A 73 -8.19 -6.55 12.51
N GLY A 74 -8.39 -6.57 11.20
CA GLY A 74 -8.53 -7.79 10.39
C GLY A 74 -9.12 -8.97 11.15
N ALA A 75 -10.40 -8.93 11.46
CA ALA A 75 -11.21 -10.13 11.69
C ALA A 75 -11.38 -10.89 10.35
N SER A 76 -10.26 -11.16 9.70
CA SER A 76 -10.15 -11.79 8.38
C SER A 76 -9.08 -12.86 8.46
N ASP A 77 -9.16 -13.70 9.49
CA ASP A 77 -8.69 -15.07 9.47
C ASP A 77 -9.90 -15.90 9.95
N ALA A 78 -10.79 -16.19 9.00
CA ALA A 78 -11.62 -17.39 9.03
C ALA A 78 -10.83 -18.51 8.34
#